data_AF-A0A7J5EK53-F1
#
_entry.id   AF-A0A7J5EK53-F1
#
_cell.length_a   1.000
_cell.length_b   1.000
_cell.length_c   1.000
_cell.angle_alpha   90.00
_cell.angle_beta   90.00
_cell.angle_gamma   90.00
#
_symmetry.space_group_name_H-M   'P 1'
#
loop_
_entity.id
_entity.type
_entity.pdbx_description
1 polymer ?
#
loop_
_entity_poly.entity_id
_entity_poly.type
_entity_poly.pdbx_seq_one_letter_code
_entity_poly.pdbx_strand_id
1 'polypeptide(L)'
;MLAAIASALHVLGIALAATFATLRLFALRRQDVPATRFADNGNGIAAILLFGAGFWRLFSELEKPLAFYTANPIFWIKMGAVAVMVALEAYPQYVVLPWHIRHSRKQPIEPKPRQFERMFRLCALQLPCILVVIVSAALMARGIGLPTPAPPPAAEATSSLPGAAVYATYCQTCHQPDGRGLGGKTAGDFVGDPAILAQPDAALLDTIARGKAGRIGAMPGFGSILTPQQQRDVLAYLRATFGQSASQASPAAR
;
A
#
# COMPACT_ATOMS: atom_id res chain seq x y z
N MET A 1 -16.27 7.40 0.79
CA MET A 1 -16.43 7.71 2.22
C MET A 1 -15.78 6.65 3.12
N LEU A 2 -16.10 5.36 2.97
CA LEU A 2 -15.53 4.27 3.81
C LEU A 2 -14.00 4.19 3.77
N ALA A 3 -13.37 4.31 2.60
CA ALA A 3 -11.91 4.32 2.46
C ALA A 3 -11.25 5.46 3.25
N ALA A 4 -11.83 6.66 3.22
CA ALA A 4 -11.32 7.81 3.96
C ALA A 4 -11.42 7.61 5.47
N ILE A 5 -12.53 7.04 5.95
CA ILE A 5 -12.72 6.70 7.37
C ILE A 5 -11.69 5.66 7.81
N ALA A 6 -11.53 4.58 7.05
CA ALA A 6 -10.56 3.53 7.38
C ALA A 6 -9.12 4.07 7.37
N SER A 7 -8.80 4.98 6.45
CA SER A 7 -7.49 5.64 6.44
C SER A 7 -7.29 6.56 7.65
N ALA A 8 -8.30 7.37 8.01
CA ALA A 8 -8.24 8.25 9.18
C ALA A 8 -8.09 7.46 10.49
N LEU A 9 -8.83 6.36 10.65
CA LEU A 9 -8.71 5.47 11.82
C LEU A 9 -7.32 4.82 11.90
N HIS A 10 -6.76 4.42 10.76
CA HIS A 10 -5.42 3.85 10.71
C HIS A 10 -4.35 4.88 11.12
N VAL A 11 -4.44 6.11 10.59
CA VAL A 11 -3.52 7.21 10.95
C VAL A 11 -3.66 7.58 12.43
N LEU A 12 -4.88 7.64 12.95
CA LEU A 12 -5.14 7.85 14.37
C LEU A 12 -4.50 6.76 15.22
N GLY A 13 -4.64 5.49 14.82
CA GLY A 13 -3.97 4.35 15.46
C GLY A 13 -2.45 4.51 15.52
N ILE A 14 -1.82 4.95 14.43
CA ILE A 14 -0.37 5.23 14.38
C ILE A 14 0.02 6.33 15.37
N ALA A 15 -0.72 7.45 15.37
CA ALA A 15 -0.44 8.59 16.24
C ALA A 15 -0.56 8.21 17.73
N LEU A 16 -1.61 7.45 18.09
CA LEU A 16 -1.79 6.95 19.45
C LEU A 16 -0.67 5.97 19.84
N ALA A 17 -0.32 5.03 18.96
CA ALA A 17 0.76 4.06 19.22
C ALA A 17 2.10 4.77 19.46
N ALA A 18 2.45 5.76 18.63
CA ALA A 18 3.68 6.54 18.81
C ALA A 18 3.67 7.32 20.13
N THR A 19 2.53 7.93 20.47
CA THR A 19 2.37 8.71 21.70
C THR A 19 2.53 7.83 22.94
N PHE A 20 1.78 6.74 23.01
CA PHE A 20 1.79 5.85 24.17
C PHE A 20 3.08 5.02 24.27
N ALA A 21 3.72 4.65 23.16
CA ALA A 21 5.05 4.05 23.20
C ALA A 21 6.09 5.01 23.80
N THR A 22 6.02 6.30 23.45
CA THR A 22 6.91 7.33 24.01
C THR A 22 6.67 7.53 25.51
N LEU A 23 5.40 7.65 25.91
CA LEU A 23 5.02 7.73 27.33
C LEU A 23 5.49 6.51 28.11
N ARG A 24 5.39 5.31 27.51
CA ARG A 24 5.86 4.06 28.13
C ARG A 24 7.37 4.07 28.32
N LEU A 25 8.16 4.49 27.32
CA LEU A 25 9.61 4.62 27.47
C LEU A 25 10.01 5.56 28.60
N PHE A 26 9.32 6.70 28.72
CA PHE A 26 9.56 7.66 29.80
C PHE A 26 9.19 7.08 31.17
N ALA A 27 8.03 6.41 31.28
CA ALA A 27 7.58 5.76 32.50
C ALA A 27 8.53 4.63 32.94
N LEU A 28 9.00 3.81 32.00
CA LEU A 28 9.97 2.74 32.26
C LEU A 28 11.31 3.30 32.75
N ARG A 29 11.79 4.40 32.14
CA ARG A 29 13.03 5.07 32.57
C ARG A 29 12.92 5.64 33.99
N ARG A 30 11.73 6.10 34.38
CA ARG A 30 11.43 6.58 35.73
C ARG A 30 11.03 5.48 36.72
N GLN A 31 10.93 4.23 36.26
CA GLN A 31 10.43 3.10 37.03
C GLN A 31 9.03 3.34 37.64
N ASP A 32 8.20 4.12 36.94
CA ASP A 32 6.87 4.53 37.38
C ASP A 32 5.84 3.48 36.95
N VAL A 33 5.35 2.68 37.91
CA VAL A 33 4.39 1.60 37.68
C VAL A 33 3.02 2.12 37.20
N PRO A 34 2.37 3.09 37.88
CA PRO A 34 1.13 3.70 37.39
C PRO A 34 1.24 4.23 35.96
N ALA A 35 2.27 5.02 35.66
CA ALA A 35 2.45 5.60 34.33
C ALA A 35 2.73 4.52 33.26
N THR A 36 3.49 3.48 33.61
CA THR A 36 3.76 2.36 32.69
C THR A 36 2.47 1.65 32.30
N ARG A 37 1.58 1.39 33.28
CA ARG A 37 0.28 0.75 33.03
C ARG A 37 -0.67 1.62 32.22
N PHE A 38 -0.70 2.92 32.49
CA PHE A 38 -1.50 3.87 31.71
C PHE A 38 -1.06 3.88 30.25
N ALA A 39 0.25 3.96 30.02
CA ALA A 39 0.82 3.94 28.68
C ALA A 39 0.56 2.60 27.96
N ASP A 40 0.63 1.48 28.68
CA ASP A 40 0.38 0.15 28.11
C ASP A 40 -1.08 -0.03 27.65
N ASN A 41 -2.05 0.43 28.45
CA ASN A 41 -3.45 0.46 28.06
C ASN A 41 -3.67 1.27 26.76
N GLY A 42 -3.05 2.45 26.68
CA GLY A 42 -3.14 3.30 25.50
C GLY A 42 -2.55 2.62 24.26
N ASN A 43 -1.41 1.94 24.39
CA ASN A 43 -0.84 1.13 23.33
C ASN A 43 -1.75 -0.04 22.92
N GLY A 44 -2.43 -0.69 23.86
CA GLY A 44 -3.41 -1.74 23.56
C GLY A 44 -4.57 -1.23 22.70
N ILE A 45 -5.14 -0.08 23.05
CA ILE A 45 -6.21 0.57 22.25
C ILE A 45 -5.68 0.95 20.87
N ALA A 46 -4.48 1.54 20.81
CA ALA A 46 -3.85 1.91 19.54
C ALA A 46 -3.63 0.70 18.63
N ALA A 47 -3.20 -0.44 19.18
CA ALA A 47 -3.02 -1.68 18.43
C ALA A 47 -4.35 -2.19 17.85
N ILE A 48 -5.43 -2.20 18.63
CA ILE A 48 -6.77 -2.60 18.16
C ILE A 48 -7.20 -1.72 16.98
N LEU A 49 -7.05 -0.40 17.10
CA LEU A 49 -7.37 0.54 16.02
C LEU A 49 -6.50 0.31 14.78
N LEU A 50 -5.19 0.16 14.96
CA LEU A 50 -4.23 0.00 13.87
C LEU A 50 -4.47 -1.28 13.08
N PHE A 51 -4.57 -2.42 13.78
CA PHE A 51 -4.82 -3.72 13.15
C PHE A 51 -6.25 -3.79 12.60
N GLY A 52 -7.26 -3.32 13.33
CA GLY A 52 -8.65 -3.31 12.86
C GLY A 52 -8.82 -2.49 11.58
N ALA A 53 -8.33 -1.25 11.57
CA ALA A 53 -8.39 -0.40 10.37
C ALA A 53 -7.49 -0.93 9.25
N GLY A 54 -6.33 -1.50 9.57
CA GLY A 54 -5.40 -2.09 8.60
C GLY A 54 -5.99 -3.32 7.90
N PHE A 55 -6.57 -4.25 8.67
CA PHE A 55 -7.23 -5.44 8.12
C PHE A 55 -8.48 -5.09 7.34
N TRP A 56 -9.28 -4.13 7.82
CA TRP A 56 -10.40 -3.62 7.02
C TRP A 56 -9.89 -3.15 5.66
N ARG A 57 -8.90 -2.24 5.62
CA ARG A 57 -8.34 -1.73 4.36
C ARG A 57 -7.83 -2.84 3.44
N LEU A 58 -7.15 -3.85 4.00
CA LEU A 58 -6.56 -4.94 3.24
C LEU A 58 -7.62 -5.88 2.64
N PHE A 59 -8.60 -6.31 3.43
CA PHE A 59 -9.54 -7.37 3.03
C PHE A 59 -10.76 -6.87 2.26
N SER A 60 -11.16 -5.61 2.46
CA SER A 60 -12.26 -5.03 1.68
C SER A 60 -11.78 -4.33 0.40
N GLU A 61 -10.51 -4.53 0.00
CA GLU A 61 -9.87 -3.97 -1.20
C GLU A 61 -10.21 -2.48 -1.46
N LEU A 62 -10.24 -1.65 -0.42
CA LEU A 62 -10.72 -0.26 -0.54
C LEU A 62 -9.83 0.65 -1.39
N GLU A 63 -8.57 0.24 -1.60
CA GLU A 63 -7.55 1.04 -2.29
C GLU A 63 -6.83 0.24 -3.37
N LYS A 64 -6.19 -0.87 -2.98
CA LYS A 64 -5.44 -1.75 -3.86
C LYS A 64 -5.84 -3.20 -3.63
N PRO A 65 -5.88 -4.05 -4.67
CA PRO A 65 -6.19 -5.45 -4.50
C PRO A 65 -5.09 -6.18 -3.73
N LEU A 66 -5.44 -7.31 -3.12
CA LEU A 66 -4.49 -8.11 -2.34
C LEU A 66 -3.25 -8.55 -3.16
N ALA A 67 -3.45 -8.80 -4.46
CA ALA A 67 -2.39 -9.15 -5.40
C ALA A 67 -1.28 -8.08 -5.48
N PHE A 68 -1.62 -6.79 -5.37
CA PHE A 68 -0.64 -5.70 -5.38
C PHE A 68 0.36 -5.83 -4.22
N TYR A 69 -0.14 -6.19 -3.03
CA TYR A 69 0.67 -6.32 -1.83
C TYR A 69 1.49 -7.61 -1.85
N THR A 70 0.83 -8.74 -2.12
CA THR A 70 1.47 -10.07 -2.05
C THR A 70 2.54 -10.29 -3.12
N ALA A 71 2.43 -9.64 -4.28
CA ALA A 71 3.45 -9.66 -5.32
C ALA A 71 4.69 -8.81 -5.00
N ASN A 72 4.61 -7.87 -4.06
CA ASN A 72 5.70 -6.96 -3.73
C ASN A 72 6.58 -7.55 -2.60
N PRO A 73 7.89 -7.82 -2.80
CA PRO A 73 8.78 -8.32 -1.74
C PRO A 73 8.91 -7.34 -0.57
N ILE A 74 8.80 -6.03 -0.81
CA ILE A 74 8.84 -5.00 0.25
C ILE A 74 7.65 -5.13 1.19
N PHE A 75 6.50 -5.62 0.69
CA PHE A 75 5.38 -5.96 1.55
C PHE A 75 5.73 -7.08 2.53
N TRP A 76 6.44 -8.12 2.10
CA TRP A 76 6.86 -9.20 2.98
C TRP A 76 7.92 -8.76 3.99
N ILE A 77 8.85 -7.87 3.61
CA ILE A 77 9.78 -7.22 4.56
C ILE A 77 9.01 -6.47 5.64
N LYS A 78 8.00 -5.69 5.24
CA LYS A 78 7.11 -4.97 6.17
C LYS A 78 6.38 -5.95 7.09
N MET A 79 5.80 -7.02 6.56
CA MET A 79 5.08 -8.01 7.36
C MET A 79 6.00 -8.74 8.35
N GLY A 80 7.24 -9.05 7.94
CA GLY A 80 8.27 -9.59 8.83
C GLY A 80 8.61 -8.63 9.98
N ALA A 81 8.81 -7.34 9.69
CA ALA A 81 9.06 -6.33 10.72
C ALA A 81 7.86 -6.19 11.68
N VAL A 82 6.63 -6.22 11.18
CA VAL A 82 5.42 -6.22 12.03
C VAL A 82 5.37 -7.47 12.92
N ALA A 83 5.69 -8.65 12.39
CA ALA A 83 5.73 -9.88 13.18
C ALA A 83 6.78 -9.81 14.31
N VAL A 84 7.95 -9.26 14.02
CA VAL A 84 8.98 -9.00 15.04
C VAL A 84 8.47 -8.01 16.09
N MET A 85 7.80 -6.91 15.69
CA MET A 85 7.22 -5.97 16.64
C MET A 85 6.20 -6.62 17.57
N VAL A 86 5.32 -7.47 17.04
CA VAL A 86 4.33 -8.22 17.83
C VAL A 86 5.03 -9.16 18.81
N ALA A 87 6.09 -9.86 18.38
CA ALA A 87 6.87 -10.73 19.26
C ALA A 87 7.57 -9.92 20.38
N LEU A 88 8.12 -8.74 20.05
CA LEU A 88 8.73 -7.85 21.03
C LEU A 88 7.70 -7.30 22.03
N GLU A 89 6.46 -7.04 21.60
CA GLU A 89 5.38 -6.59 22.49
C GLU A 89 4.81 -7.67 23.41
N ALA A 90 4.94 -8.94 23.06
CA ALA A 90 4.40 -10.03 23.86
C ALA A 90 4.97 -10.02 25.29
N TYR A 91 6.25 -9.63 25.46
CA TYR A 91 6.89 -9.59 26.77
C TYR A 91 6.38 -8.44 27.67
N PRO A 92 6.38 -7.15 27.24
CA PRO A 92 5.75 -6.08 28.01
C PRO A 92 4.31 -6.40 28.42
N GLN A 93 3.49 -6.94 27.51
CA GLN A 93 2.10 -7.32 27.81
C GLN A 93 2.02 -8.43 28.86
N TYR A 94 2.82 -9.49 28.72
CA TYR A 94 2.90 -10.56 29.71
C TYR A 94 3.29 -10.05 31.11
N VAL A 95 4.17 -9.05 31.15
CA VAL A 95 4.69 -8.47 32.39
C VAL A 95 3.67 -7.54 33.06
N VAL A 96 3.03 -6.66 32.28
CA VAL A 96 2.15 -5.60 32.81
C VAL A 96 0.75 -6.14 33.10
N LEU A 97 0.28 -7.18 32.39
CA LEU A 97 -1.04 -7.77 32.61
C LEU A 97 -1.29 -8.20 34.07
N PRO A 98 -0.38 -8.94 34.75
CA PRO A 98 -0.50 -9.22 36.18
C PRO A 98 -0.55 -7.97 37.07
N TRP A 99 0.07 -6.86 36.66
CA TRP A 99 0.03 -5.60 37.40
C TRP A 99 -1.37 -4.97 37.35
N HIS A 100 -2.07 -5.07 36.21
CA HIS A 100 -3.47 -4.67 36.11
C HIS A 100 -4.37 -5.49 37.02
N ILE A 101 -4.18 -6.82 37.05
CA ILE A 101 -4.95 -7.74 37.89
C ILE A 101 -4.73 -7.43 39.38
N ARG A 102 -3.47 -7.26 39.81
CA ARG A 102 -3.15 -6.93 41.22
C ARG A 102 -3.75 -5.59 41.65
N HIS A 103 -3.65 -4.56 40.80
CA HIS A 103 -4.27 -3.27 41.09
C HIS A 103 -5.79 -3.36 41.22
N SER A 104 -6.46 -4.10 40.33
CA SER A 104 -7.90 -4.34 40.43
C SER A 104 -8.28 -5.04 41.74
N ARG A 105 -7.38 -5.89 42.27
CA ARG A 105 -7.52 -6.56 43.57
C ARG A 105 -6.96 -5.76 44.76
N LYS A 106 -6.56 -4.49 44.57
CA LYS A 106 -5.92 -3.63 45.58
C LYS A 106 -4.68 -4.27 46.24
N GLN A 107 -3.98 -5.15 45.53
CA GLN A 107 -2.75 -5.78 45.98
C GLN A 107 -1.53 -4.93 45.59
N PRO A 108 -0.46 -4.93 46.42
CA PRO A 108 0.78 -4.23 46.09
C PRO A 108 1.40 -4.81 44.81
N ILE A 109 1.99 -3.94 44.00
CA ILE A 109 2.72 -4.30 42.78
C ILE A 109 4.20 -4.13 43.10
N GLU A 110 4.95 -5.23 43.09
CA GLU A 110 6.40 -5.23 43.32
C GLU A 110 7.12 -5.69 42.04
N PRO A 111 7.64 -4.74 41.24
CA PRO A 111 8.44 -5.06 40.05
C PRO A 111 9.78 -5.68 40.45
N LYS A 112 10.27 -6.65 39.66
CA LYS A 112 11.64 -7.15 39.84
C LYS A 112 12.66 -6.11 39.33
N PRO A 113 13.84 -5.95 39.95
CA PRO A 113 14.82 -4.91 39.58
C PRO A 113 15.27 -4.93 38.11
N ARG A 114 15.43 -6.12 37.52
CA ARG A 114 15.84 -6.29 36.10
C ARG A 114 14.69 -6.19 35.10
N GLN A 115 13.45 -6.07 35.57
CA GLN A 115 12.24 -6.14 34.75
C GLN A 115 12.05 -4.90 33.90
N PHE A 116 12.21 -3.72 34.50
CA PHE A 116 12.15 -2.43 33.80
C PHE A 116 13.21 -2.31 32.71
N GLU A 117 14.44 -2.72 33.00
CA GLU A 117 15.55 -2.68 32.04
C GLU A 117 15.32 -3.58 30.82
N ARG A 118 14.76 -4.78 31.02
CA ARG A 118 14.38 -5.66 29.91
C ARG A 118 13.23 -5.08 29.10
N MET A 119 12.19 -4.58 29.76
CA MET A 119 11.08 -3.92 29.08
C MET A 119 11.55 -2.73 28.25
N PHE A 120 12.39 -1.86 28.82
CA PHE A 120 12.92 -0.69 28.13
C PHE A 120 13.71 -1.09 26.89
N ARG A 121 14.63 -2.06 26.99
CA ARG A 121 15.41 -2.53 25.84
C ARG A 121 14.53 -3.13 24.73
N LEU A 122 13.52 -3.91 25.08
CA LEU A 122 12.59 -4.48 24.10
C LEU A 122 11.72 -3.40 23.43
N CYS A 123 11.22 -2.43 24.20
CA CYS A 123 10.50 -1.27 23.65
C CYS A 123 11.41 -0.43 22.73
N ALA A 124 12.66 -0.21 23.12
CA ALA A 124 13.62 0.54 22.32
C ALA A 124 13.97 -0.20 21.01
N LEU A 125 14.06 -1.54 21.05
CA LEU A 125 14.31 -2.37 19.87
C LEU A 125 13.16 -2.34 18.86
N GLN A 126 11.95 -1.90 19.26
CA GLN A 126 10.85 -1.70 18.31
C GLN A 126 11.02 -0.46 17.43
N LEU A 127 11.75 0.57 17.88
CA LEU A 127 11.97 1.79 17.10
C LEU A 127 12.56 1.54 15.70
N PRO A 128 13.63 0.73 15.53
CA PRO A 128 14.11 0.39 14.20
C PRO A 128 13.10 -0.42 13.40
N CYS A 129 12.32 -1.32 14.01
CA CYS A 129 11.27 -2.06 13.30
C CYS A 129 10.17 -1.12 12.78
N ILE A 130 9.75 -0.13 13.57
CA ILE A 130 8.79 0.91 13.16
C ILE A 130 9.34 1.68 11.96
N LEU A 131 10.62 2.05 11.99
CA LEU A 131 11.26 2.74 10.86
C LEU A 131 11.22 1.88 9.59
N VAL A 132 11.56 0.59 9.69
CA VAL A 132 11.48 -0.36 8.56
C VAL A 132 10.06 -0.43 8.02
N VAL A 133 9.04 -0.51 8.88
CA VAL A 133 7.62 -0.54 8.48
C VAL A 133 7.22 0.74 7.74
N ILE A 134 7.60 1.92 8.25
CA ILE A 134 7.26 3.22 7.65
C ILE A 134 7.95 3.38 6.29
N VAL A 135 9.25 3.09 6.21
CA VAL A 135 10.02 3.20 4.96
C VAL A 135 9.47 2.23 3.92
N SER A 136 9.23 0.97 4.29
CA SER A 136 8.66 -0.04 3.40
C SER A 136 7.28 0.37 2.88
N ALA A 137 6.42 0.91 3.76
CA ALA A 137 5.11 1.42 3.37
C ALA A 137 5.21 2.60 2.37
N ALA A 138 6.15 3.53 2.59
CA ALA A 138 6.38 4.66 1.71
C ALA A 138 6.94 4.25 0.33
N LEU A 139 7.78 3.22 0.28
CA LEU A 139 8.33 2.66 -0.97
C LEU A 139 7.24 1.94 -1.78
N MET A 140 6.49 1.02 -1.15
CA MET A 140 5.42 0.29 -1.86
C MET A 140 4.27 1.20 -2.31
N ALA A 141 4.02 2.31 -1.60
CA ALA A 141 3.02 3.29 -2.00
C ALA A 141 3.36 3.90 -3.38
N ARG A 142 4.66 4.03 -3.68
CA ARG A 142 5.21 4.52 -4.96
C ARG A 142 5.42 3.40 -6.00
N GLY A 143 4.98 2.17 -5.72
CA GLY A 143 5.15 1.03 -6.62
C GLY A 143 6.55 0.41 -6.61
N ILE A 144 7.46 0.88 -5.76
CA ILE A 144 8.80 0.31 -5.63
C ILE A 144 8.68 -1.12 -5.08
N GLY A 145 9.44 -2.05 -5.66
CA GLY A 145 9.47 -3.46 -5.29
C GLY A 145 8.45 -4.34 -6.01
N LEU A 146 7.53 -3.80 -6.80
CA LEU A 146 6.72 -4.67 -7.66
C LEU A 146 7.62 -5.35 -8.71
N PRO A 147 7.43 -6.65 -8.98
CA PRO A 147 8.06 -7.27 -10.13
C PRO A 147 7.59 -6.50 -11.36
N THR A 148 8.53 -5.91 -12.09
CA THR A 148 8.23 -5.32 -13.40
C THR A 148 7.70 -6.47 -14.24
N PRO A 149 6.41 -6.45 -14.66
CA PRO A 149 5.95 -7.44 -15.61
C PRO A 149 6.86 -7.29 -16.83
N ALA A 150 7.40 -8.41 -17.32
CA ALA A 150 8.14 -8.36 -18.57
C ALA A 150 7.25 -7.65 -19.61
N PRO A 151 7.76 -6.61 -20.30
CA PRO A 151 7.01 -6.01 -21.37
C PRO A 151 6.55 -7.13 -22.31
N PRO A 152 5.33 -7.07 -22.89
CA PRO A 152 5.02 -8.01 -23.96
C PRO A 152 6.13 -7.91 -25.02
N PRO A 153 6.53 -9.00 -25.70
CA PRO A 153 7.62 -8.97 -26.68
C PRO A 153 7.46 -7.85 -27.74
N ALA A 154 6.20 -7.50 -28.04
CA ALA A 154 5.84 -6.37 -28.87
C ALA A 154 6.30 -5.03 -28.31
N ALA A 155 6.26 -4.80 -27.00
CA ALA A 155 6.67 -3.56 -26.33
C ALA A 155 8.17 -3.28 -26.42
N GLU A 156 9.03 -4.30 -26.33
CA GLU A 156 10.46 -4.11 -26.55
C GLU A 156 10.73 -3.72 -28.01
N ALA A 157 10.05 -4.38 -28.96
CA ALA A 157 10.17 -4.08 -30.38
C ALA A 157 9.61 -2.70 -30.77
N THR A 158 8.61 -2.19 -30.05
CA THR A 158 7.94 -0.90 -30.31
C THR A 158 8.46 0.23 -29.43
N SER A 159 9.44 -0.01 -28.57
CA SER A 159 10.04 0.99 -27.67
C SER A 159 10.67 2.18 -28.40
N SER A 160 11.03 2.00 -29.68
CA SER A 160 11.55 3.05 -30.57
C SER A 160 10.46 3.96 -31.16
N LEU A 161 9.18 3.61 -31.01
CA LEU A 161 8.09 4.46 -31.48
C LEU A 161 8.05 5.78 -30.68
N PRO A 162 7.82 6.94 -31.33
CA PRO A 162 7.75 8.23 -30.64
C PRO A 162 6.74 8.26 -29.47
N GLY A 163 5.68 7.44 -29.55
CA GLY A 163 4.66 7.32 -28.51
C GLY A 163 5.10 6.62 -27.22
N ALA A 164 6.20 5.86 -27.24
CA ALA A 164 6.67 5.11 -26.07
C ALA A 164 7.08 6.06 -24.92
N ALA A 165 7.77 7.14 -25.24
CA ALA A 165 8.16 8.16 -24.26
C ALA A 165 6.95 8.89 -23.67
N VAL A 166 5.94 9.17 -24.51
CA VAL A 166 4.67 9.78 -24.06
C VAL A 166 3.92 8.83 -23.12
N TYR A 167 3.85 7.55 -23.47
CA TYR A 167 3.22 6.53 -22.62
C TYR A 167 3.90 6.42 -21.25
N ALA A 168 5.22 6.30 -21.24
CA ALA A 168 6.01 6.17 -20.02
C ALA A 168 5.85 7.38 -19.09
N THR A 169 5.77 8.59 -19.66
CA THR A 169 5.70 9.84 -18.90
C THR A 169 4.30 10.11 -18.36
N TYR A 170 3.25 9.86 -19.15
CA TYR A 170 1.90 10.36 -18.85
C TYR A 170 0.86 9.27 -18.58
N CYS A 171 1.04 8.07 -19.11
CA CYS A 171 0.00 7.03 -19.13
C CYS A 171 0.32 5.86 -18.18
N GLN A 172 1.60 5.49 -18.08
CA GLN A 172 2.08 4.30 -17.39
C GLN A 172 1.72 4.28 -15.90
N THR A 173 1.65 5.44 -15.24
CA THR A 173 1.31 5.52 -13.81
C THR A 173 -0.03 4.82 -13.49
N CYS A 174 -1.02 4.96 -14.37
CA CYS A 174 -2.34 4.35 -14.18
C CYS A 174 -2.53 3.08 -15.01
N HIS A 175 -2.04 3.07 -16.26
CA HIS A 175 -2.20 1.96 -17.20
C HIS A 175 -1.15 0.85 -17.05
N GLN A 176 -0.11 1.07 -16.24
CA GLN A 176 1.00 0.16 -15.96
C GLN A 176 1.89 -0.16 -17.18
N PRO A 177 3.16 -0.58 -16.99
CA PRO A 177 4.06 -0.90 -18.11
C PRO A 177 3.53 -2.02 -19.02
N ASP A 178 2.73 -2.93 -18.44
CA ASP A 178 2.12 -4.06 -19.12
C ASP A 178 0.79 -3.73 -19.81
N GLY A 179 0.32 -2.48 -19.72
CA GLY A 179 -0.93 -2.03 -20.31
C GLY A 179 -2.19 -2.58 -19.63
N ARG A 180 -2.07 -3.29 -18.50
CA ARG A 180 -3.22 -3.97 -17.88
C ARG A 180 -4.02 -3.13 -16.92
N GLY A 181 -3.53 -1.93 -16.56
CA GLY A 181 -4.24 -1.04 -15.64
C GLY A 181 -4.63 -1.72 -14.32
N LEU A 182 -3.76 -2.61 -13.83
CA LEU A 182 -3.98 -3.42 -12.63
C LEU A 182 -5.19 -4.37 -12.75
N GLY A 183 -5.38 -4.96 -13.94
CA GLY A 183 -6.51 -5.83 -14.27
C GLY A 183 -7.82 -5.05 -14.38
N GLY A 184 -7.77 -3.85 -14.95
CA GLY A 184 -8.95 -2.99 -15.11
C GLY A 184 -9.35 -2.22 -13.85
N LYS A 185 -8.58 -2.27 -12.75
CA LYS A 185 -8.95 -1.64 -11.47
C LYS A 185 -8.48 -0.19 -11.34
N THR A 186 -7.38 0.20 -12.00
CA THR A 186 -6.87 1.59 -11.96
C THR A 186 -7.01 2.31 -13.28
N ALA A 187 -7.00 1.56 -14.38
CA ALA A 187 -7.24 2.05 -15.73
C ALA A 187 -7.73 0.91 -16.62
N GLY A 188 -8.11 1.21 -17.87
CA GLY A 188 -8.51 0.17 -18.83
C GLY A 188 -7.39 -0.84 -19.09
N ASP A 189 -7.74 -2.14 -19.12
CA ASP A 189 -6.83 -3.25 -19.42
C ASP A 189 -6.74 -3.47 -20.93
N PHE A 190 -5.69 -2.96 -21.56
CA PHE A 190 -5.50 -3.05 -23.00
C PHE A 190 -5.18 -4.46 -23.51
N VAL A 191 -4.80 -5.38 -22.61
CA VAL A 191 -4.38 -6.74 -22.96
C VAL A 191 -5.48 -7.75 -22.65
N GLY A 192 -6.13 -7.62 -21.49
CA GLY A 192 -7.24 -8.45 -21.03
C GLY A 192 -8.61 -8.05 -21.58
N ASP A 193 -8.78 -6.80 -22.01
CA ASP A 193 -9.99 -6.30 -22.68
C ASP A 193 -9.66 -5.71 -24.06
N PRO A 194 -9.58 -6.56 -25.11
CA PRO A 194 -9.21 -6.12 -26.45
C PRO A 194 -10.21 -5.13 -27.08
N ALA A 195 -11.45 -5.10 -26.58
CA ALA A 195 -12.47 -4.19 -27.08
C ALA A 195 -12.10 -2.72 -26.85
N ILE A 196 -11.24 -2.42 -25.88
CA ILE A 196 -10.77 -1.06 -25.60
C ILE A 196 -10.01 -0.52 -26.82
N LEU A 197 -8.99 -1.24 -27.30
CA LEU A 197 -8.18 -0.81 -28.44
C LEU A 197 -8.84 -1.10 -29.80
N ALA A 198 -9.92 -1.89 -29.84
CA ALA A 198 -10.70 -2.11 -31.06
C ALA A 198 -11.54 -0.90 -31.49
N GLN A 199 -11.72 0.11 -30.61
CA GLN A 199 -12.46 1.32 -30.93
C GLN A 199 -11.82 2.12 -32.09
N PRO A 200 -12.61 2.93 -32.82
CA PRO A 200 -12.07 3.81 -33.86
C PRO A 200 -11.06 4.81 -33.30
N ASP A 201 -10.03 5.15 -34.08
CA ASP A 201 -8.97 6.07 -33.66
C ASP A 201 -9.54 7.42 -33.20
N ALA A 202 -10.57 7.94 -33.88
CA ALA A 202 -11.22 9.17 -33.49
C ALA A 202 -11.78 9.11 -32.06
N ALA A 203 -12.36 7.98 -31.64
CA ALA A 203 -12.91 7.81 -30.28
C ALA A 203 -11.81 7.69 -29.22
N LEU A 204 -10.70 7.02 -29.55
CA LEU A 204 -9.57 6.87 -28.64
C LEU A 204 -8.78 8.18 -28.49
N LEU A 205 -8.55 8.89 -29.59
CA LEU A 205 -7.95 10.24 -29.56
C LEU A 205 -8.82 11.21 -28.77
N ASP A 206 -10.13 11.11 -28.92
CA ASP A 206 -11.06 11.91 -28.14
C ASP A 206 -10.95 11.64 -26.63
N THR A 207 -10.86 10.37 -26.27
CA THR A 207 -10.65 9.93 -24.88
C THR A 207 -9.31 10.42 -24.33
N ILE A 208 -8.24 10.40 -25.13
CA ILE A 208 -6.93 10.93 -24.72
C ILE A 208 -7.00 12.45 -24.53
N ALA A 209 -7.63 13.17 -25.45
CA ALA A 209 -7.70 14.63 -25.43
C ALA A 209 -8.58 15.14 -24.29
N ARG A 210 -9.78 14.58 -24.12
CA ARG A 210 -10.82 15.09 -23.22
C ARG A 210 -10.95 14.30 -21.92
N GLY A 211 -10.34 13.12 -21.84
CA GLY A 211 -10.51 12.22 -20.71
C GLY A 211 -11.84 11.48 -20.78
N LYS A 212 -12.11 10.65 -19.77
CA LYS A 212 -13.35 9.88 -19.66
C LYS A 212 -13.63 9.55 -18.20
N ALA A 213 -14.88 9.74 -17.78
CA ALA A 213 -15.38 9.18 -16.53
C ALA A 213 -16.05 7.83 -16.81
N GLY A 214 -15.79 6.85 -15.94
CA GLY A 214 -16.38 5.51 -16.04
C GLY A 214 -16.45 4.82 -14.70
N ARG A 215 -16.81 3.53 -14.72
CA ARG A 215 -16.98 2.72 -13.51
C ARG A 215 -15.68 2.55 -12.70
N ILE A 216 -14.54 2.60 -13.36
CA ILE A 216 -13.21 2.42 -12.77
C ILE A 216 -12.69 3.73 -12.14
N GLY A 217 -13.20 4.88 -12.60
CA GLY A 217 -12.74 6.20 -12.16
C GLY A 217 -12.79 7.22 -13.30
N ALA A 218 -12.06 8.32 -13.15
CA ALA A 218 -11.93 9.36 -14.16
C ALA A 218 -10.51 9.41 -14.73
N MET A 219 -10.38 9.18 -16.03
CA MET A 219 -9.18 9.47 -16.79
C MET A 219 -9.16 10.98 -17.10
N PRO A 220 -8.11 11.73 -16.70
CA PRO A 220 -7.99 13.14 -17.04
C PRO A 220 -7.78 13.33 -18.54
N GLY A 221 -8.20 14.48 -19.07
CA GLY A 221 -7.90 14.86 -20.45
C GLY A 221 -6.48 15.42 -20.57
N PHE A 222 -5.78 15.02 -21.63
CA PHE A 222 -4.40 15.43 -21.91
C PHE A 222 -4.28 16.44 -23.05
N GLY A 223 -5.40 16.92 -23.60
CA GLY A 223 -5.43 17.83 -24.75
C GLY A 223 -4.75 19.20 -24.51
N SER A 224 -4.60 19.63 -23.26
CA SER A 224 -3.88 20.85 -22.89
C SER A 224 -2.37 20.65 -22.66
N ILE A 225 -1.91 19.40 -22.60
CA ILE A 225 -0.52 19.04 -22.28
C ILE A 225 0.16 18.39 -23.49
N LEU A 226 -0.56 17.56 -24.24
CA LEU A 226 -0.06 16.82 -25.40
C LEU A 226 -0.51 17.47 -26.70
N THR A 227 0.44 17.64 -27.62
CA THR A 227 0.13 18.06 -28.99
C THR A 227 -0.71 17.00 -29.72
N PRO A 228 -1.48 17.37 -30.77
CA PRO A 228 -2.21 16.39 -31.57
C PRO A 228 -1.33 15.29 -32.16
N GLN A 229 -0.06 15.59 -32.45
CA GLN A 229 0.90 14.59 -32.92
C GLN A 229 1.28 13.61 -31.81
N GLN A 230 1.62 14.10 -30.60
CA GLN A 230 1.94 13.23 -29.46
C GLN A 230 0.77 12.31 -29.08
N GLN A 231 -0.47 12.77 -29.22
CA GLN A 231 -1.67 11.95 -29.00
C GLN A 231 -1.80 10.83 -30.04
N ARG A 232 -1.50 11.10 -31.32
CA ARG A 232 -1.44 10.07 -32.37
C ARG A 232 -0.30 9.10 -32.16
N ASP A 233 0.87 9.60 -31.79
CA ASP A 233 2.06 8.79 -31.57
C ASP A 233 1.84 7.80 -30.42
N VAL A 234 1.26 8.25 -29.29
CA VAL A 234 0.95 7.36 -28.18
C VAL A 234 -0.14 6.34 -28.55
N LEU A 235 -1.16 6.73 -29.32
CA LEU A 235 -2.17 5.78 -29.80
C LEU A 235 -1.55 4.70 -30.72
N ALA A 236 -0.64 5.10 -31.63
CA ALA A 236 0.09 4.18 -32.48
C ALA A 236 0.94 3.20 -31.64
N TYR A 237 1.62 3.70 -30.61
CA TYR A 237 2.33 2.86 -29.65
C TYR A 237 1.39 1.88 -28.94
N LEU A 238 0.24 2.32 -28.42
CA LEU A 238 -0.72 1.45 -27.75
C LEU A 238 -1.19 0.29 -28.65
N ARG A 239 -1.53 0.59 -29.91
CA ARG A 239 -1.95 -0.43 -30.89
C ARG A 239 -0.83 -1.41 -31.22
N ALA A 240 0.38 -0.92 -31.47
CA ALA A 240 1.52 -1.77 -31.83
C ALA A 240 1.97 -2.68 -30.67
N THR A 241 1.89 -2.16 -29.44
CA THR A 241 2.43 -2.78 -28.22
C THR A 241 1.44 -3.74 -27.57
N PHE A 242 0.17 -3.33 -27.47
CA PHE A 242 -0.87 -4.07 -26.74
C PHE A 242 -1.98 -4.61 -27.65
N GLY A 243 -2.12 -4.08 -28.86
CA GLY A 243 -3.17 -4.46 -29.81
C GLY A 243 -2.99 -5.83 -30.48
N GLN A 244 -1.81 -6.44 -30.45
CA GLN A 244 -1.62 -7.79 -31.04
C GLN A 244 -2.07 -8.93 -30.10
N SER A 245 -2.02 -8.72 -28.78
CA SER A 245 -2.58 -9.65 -27.80
C SER A 245 -4.10 -9.82 -27.96
N ALA A 246 -4.78 -8.80 -28.53
CA ALA A 246 -6.18 -8.86 -28.92
C ALA A 246 -6.48 -9.81 -30.10
N SER A 247 -5.52 -9.98 -31.02
CA SER A 247 -5.68 -10.83 -32.20
C SER A 247 -5.35 -12.30 -31.93
N GLN A 248 -4.52 -12.60 -30.93
CA GLN A 248 -4.14 -13.99 -30.59
C GLN A 248 -5.11 -14.67 -29.60
N ALA A 249 -6.03 -13.93 -28.98
CA ALA A 249 -7.12 -14.48 -28.17
C ALA A 249 -8.29 -15.04 -29.00
N SER A 250 -8.22 -15.00 -30.33
CA SER A 250 -9.12 -15.73 -31.22
C SER A 250 -8.33 -16.50 -32.27
N PRO A 251 -8.17 -17.82 -32.06
CA PRO A 251 -8.58 -18.75 -33.10
C PRO A 251 -9.23 -19.99 -32.48
N ALA A 252 -10.54 -19.94 -32.22
CA ALA A 252 -11.38 -21.14 -32.07
C ALA A 252 -12.87 -20.79 -32.13
N ALA A 253 -13.38 -20.51 -33.32
CA ALA A 253 -14.77 -20.83 -33.65
C ALA A 253 -14.79 -21.27 -35.12
N ARG A 254 -15.10 -22.55 -35.32
CA ARG A 254 -15.42 -23.15 -36.62
C ARG A 254 -16.65 -22.51 -37.22
#